data_AF-A0A1G3YI60-F1
#
_entry.id   AF-A0A1G3YI60-F1
#
_cell.length_a   1.000
_cell.length_b   1.000
_cell.length_c   1.000
_cell.angle_alpha   90.00
_cell.angle_beta   90.00
_cell.angle_gamma   90.00
#
_symmetry.space_group_name_H-M   'P 1'
#
loop_
_entity.id
_entity.type
_entity.pdbx_description
1 polymer ?
#
loop_
_entity_poly.entity_id
_entity_poly.type
_entity_poly.pdbx_seq_one_letter_code
_entity_poly.pdbx_strand_id
1 'polypeptide(L)' 'MISIDGKDHPWREGLNMDALVRELGLGAGASFATMEEHPGNGARARFIRRKDWPTTSVADGAKIRLIVAASGG' A
#
# COMPACT_ATOMS: atom_id res chain seq x y z
N MET A 1 -0.66 -12.10 5.46
CA MET A 1 -0.99 -11.87 4.03
C MET A 1 -1.42 -10.42 3.86
N ILE A 2 -1.07 -9.76 2.77
CA ILE A 2 -1.59 -8.41 2.42
C ILE A 2 -2.30 -8.46 1.07
N SER A 3 -3.21 -7.53 0.83
CA SER A 3 -3.91 -7.42 -0.45
C SER A 3 -3.52 -6.10 -1.13
N ILE A 4 -3.07 -6.13 -2.38
CA ILE A 4 -2.70 -4.94 -3.15
C ILE A 4 -3.53 -4.92 -4.42
N ASP A 5 -4.35 -3.89 -4.60
CA ASP A 5 -5.27 -3.76 -5.74
C ASP A 5 -6.15 -5.02 -5.97
N GLY A 6 -6.54 -5.66 -4.86
CA GLY A 6 -7.37 -6.87 -4.85
C GLY A 6 -6.62 -8.17 -5.11
N LYS A 7 -5.29 -8.15 -5.21
CA LYS A 7 -4.45 -9.35 -5.30
C LYS A 7 -3.75 -9.62 -3.99
N ASP A 8 -3.80 -10.86 -3.53
CA ASP A 8 -3.16 -11.24 -2.28
C ASP A 8 -1.68 -11.59 -2.48
N HIS A 9 -0.85 -11.06 -1.60
CA HIS A 9 0.60 -11.24 -1.59
C HIS A 9 1.08 -11.71 -0.21
N PRO A 10 2.15 -12.53 -0.16
CA PRO A 10 2.76 -12.92 1.09
C PRO A 10 3.29 -11.68 1.80
N TRP A 11 2.87 -11.48 3.05
CA TRP A 11 3.39 -10.41 3.90
C TRP A 11 4.70 -10.87 4.53
N ARG A 12 5.61 -9.91 4.77
CA ARG A 12 6.86 -10.12 5.49
C ARG A 12 6.99 -9.07 6.57
N GLU A 13 7.49 -9.48 7.73
CA GLU A 13 7.74 -8.57 8.84
C GLU A 13 8.81 -7.53 8.47
N GLY A 14 8.63 -6.29 8.93
CA GLY A 14 9.58 -5.20 8.70
C GLY A 14 9.55 -4.57 7.30
N LEU A 15 8.62 -4.99 6.43
CA LEU A 15 8.48 -4.41 5.10
C LEU A 15 7.76 -3.04 5.16
N ASN A 16 8.39 -2.01 4.58
CA ASN A 16 7.75 -0.72 4.35
C ASN A 16 7.09 -0.67 2.97
N MET A 17 6.22 0.31 2.76
CA MET A 17 5.46 0.48 1.51
C MET A 17 6.37 0.63 0.28
N ASP A 18 7.50 1.32 0.40
CA ASP A 18 8.43 1.52 -0.71
C ASP A 18 9.07 0.20 -1.17
N ALA A 19 9.58 -0.59 -0.22
CA ALA A 19 10.14 -1.90 -0.46
C ALA A 19 9.10 -2.84 -1.09
N LEU A 20 7.87 -2.81 -0.59
CA LEU A 20 6.76 -3.62 -1.10
C LEU A 20 6.47 -3.35 -2.58
N VAL A 21 6.27 -2.07 -2.90
CA VAL A 21 5.90 -1.64 -4.26
C VAL A 21 7.04 -1.94 -5.23
N ARG A 22 8.30 -1.76 -4.78
CA ARG A 22 9.49 -2.05 -5.56
C ARG A 22 9.72 -3.54 -5.77
N GLU A 23 9.56 -4.38 -4.75
CA GLU A 23 9.69 -5.85 -4.86
C GLU A 23 8.66 -6.44 -5.83
N LEU A 24 7.44 -5.92 -5.81
CA LEU A 24 6.36 -6.40 -6.68
C LEU A 24 6.38 -5.76 -8.08
N GLY A 25 7.30 -4.84 -8.35
CA GLY A 25 7.36 -4.10 -9.61
C GLY A 25 6.10 -3.26 -9.87
N LEU A 26 5.39 -2.86 -8.81
CA LEU A 26 4.16 -2.08 -8.87
C LEU A 26 4.47 -0.58 -8.77
N GLY A 27 3.45 0.27 -8.93
CA GLY A 27 3.53 1.69 -8.55
C GLY A 27 4.51 2.58 -9.33
N ALA A 28 5.03 2.11 -10.48
CA ALA A 28 5.88 2.91 -11.37
C ALA A 28 5.24 4.27 -11.78
N GLY A 29 3.91 4.37 -11.77
CA GLY A 29 3.16 5.62 -11.96
C GLY A 29 2.30 6.06 -10.76
N ALA A 30 2.29 5.32 -9.66
CA ALA A 30 1.43 5.65 -8.52
C ALA A 30 1.97 6.87 -7.75
N SER A 31 1.11 7.84 -7.49
CA SER A 31 1.44 9.04 -6.72
C SER A 31 1.03 8.92 -5.25
N PHE A 32 0.04 8.07 -4.98
CA PHE A 32 -0.54 7.88 -3.67
C PHE A 32 -0.92 6.41 -3.47
N ALA A 33 -1.10 6.02 -2.22
CA ALA A 33 -1.70 4.74 -1.86
C ALA A 33 -2.73 4.96 -0.75
N THR A 34 -3.77 4.15 -0.72
CA THR A 34 -4.64 4.02 0.45
C THR A 34 -4.38 2.67 1.11
N MET A 35 -4.17 2.65 2.42
CA MET A 35 -3.97 1.44 3.19
C MET A 35 -5.02 1.31 4.29
N GLU A 36 -5.70 0.18 4.34
CA GLU A 36 -6.58 -0.22 5.44
C GLU A 36 -5.87 -1.30 6.24
N GLU A 37 -5.48 -0.98 7.48
CA GLU A 37 -4.94 -1.94 8.45
C GLU A 37 -6.12 -2.69 9.11
N HIS A 38 -6.13 -4.03 9.04
CA HIS A 38 -7.06 -4.91 9.78
C HIS A 38 -6.45 -5.22 11.18
N PRO A 39 -7.15 -5.58 12.29
CA PRO A 39 -8.57 -5.95 12.51
C PRO A 39 -9.29 -5.17 13.65
N GLY A 40 -10.63 -5.02 13.54
CA GLY A 40 -11.51 -4.70 14.68
C GLY A 40 -12.36 -3.45 14.48
N ASN A 41 -13.62 -3.63 14.08
CA ASN A 41 -14.74 -2.66 14.14
C ASN A 41 -14.45 -1.18 13.81
N GLY A 42 -13.58 -0.90 12.82
CA GLY A 42 -13.25 0.49 12.44
C GLY A 42 -12.06 0.65 11.51
N ALA A 43 -11.83 -0.27 10.57
CA ALA A 43 -10.78 -0.11 9.56
C ALA A 43 -10.99 1.22 8.80
N ARG A 44 -10.09 2.18 8.99
CA ARG A 44 -10.10 3.45 8.30
C ARG A 44 -9.02 3.43 7.24
N ALA A 45 -9.40 3.65 5.98
CA ALA A 45 -8.44 3.82 4.92
C ALA A 45 -7.56 5.05 5.21
N ARG A 46 -6.25 4.82 5.34
CA ARG A 46 -5.23 5.86 5.49
C ARG A 46 -4.65 6.21 4.14
N PHE A 47 -4.68 7.49 3.79
CA PHE A 47 -4.03 8.00 2.59
C PHE A 47 -2.53 8.22 2.85
N ILE A 48 -1.68 7.64 2.02
CA ILE A 48 -0.23 7.65 2.14
C ILE A 48 0.35 8.24 0.85
N ARG A 49 1.06 9.36 0.97
CA ARG A 49 1.74 9.98 -0.18
C ARG A 49 3.03 9.23 -0.46
N ARG A 50 3.47 9.24 -1.72
CA ARG A 50 4.71 8.56 -2.15
C ARG A 50 5.94 8.91 -1.30
N LYS A 51 6.07 10.17 -0.87
CA LYS A 51 7.17 10.62 0.00
C LYS A 51 7.23 9.92 1.37
N ASP A 52 6.09 9.43 1.85
CA ASP A 52 5.95 8.79 3.16
C ASP A 52 6.08 7.26 3.06
N TRP A 53 6.21 6.70 1.85
CA TRP A 53 6.32 5.25 1.65
C TRP A 53 7.55 4.60 2.32
N PRO A 54 8.74 5.22 2.34
CA PRO A 54 9.91 4.63 2.98
C PRO A 54 9.78 4.50 4.50
N THR A 55 8.92 5.32 5.12
CA THR A 55 8.70 5.36 6.57
C THR A 55 7.37 4.73 6.99
N THR A 56 6.53 4.33 6.03
CA THR A 56 5.24 3.69 6.31
C THR A 56 5.40 2.18 6.38
N SER A 57 5.32 1.64 7.60
CA SER A 57 5.26 0.19 7.83
C SER A 57 3.93 -0.38 7.33
N VAL A 58 3.99 -1.55 6.70
CA VAL A 58 2.80 -2.28 6.25
C VAL A 58 2.49 -3.40 7.25
N ALA A 59 1.32 -3.33 7.89
CA ALA A 59 0.86 -4.37 8.80
C ALA A 59 0.43 -5.64 8.07
N ASP A 60 0.48 -6.78 8.77
CA ASP A 60 -0.15 -8.00 8.27
C ASP A 60 -1.66 -7.80 8.09
N GLY A 61 -2.24 -8.37 7.04
CA GLY A 61 -3.66 -8.21 6.72
C GLY A 61 -4.02 -6.88 6.06
N ALA A 62 -3.05 -5.98 5.85
CA ALA A 62 -3.31 -4.69 5.24
C ALA A 62 -3.84 -4.82 3.80
N LYS A 63 -4.83 -3.98 3.48
CA LYS A 63 -5.35 -3.81 2.12
C LYS A 63 -4.85 -2.50 1.56
N ILE A 64 -4.14 -2.55 0.45
CA ILE A 64 -3.47 -1.43 -0.19
C ILE A 64 -4.12 -1.23 -1.56
N ARG A 65 -4.43 0.01 -1.93
CA ARG A 65 -4.74 0.39 -3.32
C ARG A 65 -3.76 1.44 -3.78
N LEU A 66 -3.14 1.22 -4.93
CA LEU A 66 -2.22 2.17 -5.52
C LEU A 66 -3.01 3.12 -6.43
N ILE A 67 -2.89 4.42 -6.19
CA ILE A 67 -3.60 5.44 -6.95
C ILE A 67 -2.58 6.14 -7.85
N VAL A 68 -2.74 5.91 -9.15
CA VAL A 68 -2.06 6.64 -10.20
C VAL A 68 -2.80 7.95 -10.38
N ALA A 69 -2.11 9.08 -10.20
CA ALA A 69 -2.66 10.35 -10.64
C ALA A 69 -2.75 10.29 -12.15
N ALA A 70 -3.96 10.19 -12.70
CA ALA A 70 -4.17 10.35 -14.12
C ALA A 70 -3.59 11.73 -14.49
N SER A 71 -2.44 11.72 -15.16
CA SER A 71 -1.98 12.91 -15.88
C SER A 71 -3.05 13.14 -16.94
N GLY A 72 -3.80 14.23 -16.78
CA GLY A 72 -5.09 14.46 -17.43
C GLY A 72 -5.10 14.25 -18.94
N GLY A 73 -6.27 13.85 -19.42
CA GLY A 73 -6.84 14.31 -20.69
C GLY A 73 -7.97 15.26 -20.36
#